data_AF-A0AAV7GBN5-F1
#
_entry.id   AF-A0AAV7GBN5-F1
#
_cell.length_a   1.000
_cell.length_b   1.000
_cell.length_c   1.000
_cell.angle_alpha   90.00
_cell.angle_beta   90.00
_cell.angle_gamma   90.00
#
_symmetry.space_group_name_H-M   'P 1'
#
loop_
_entity.id
_entity.type
_entity.pdbx_description
1 polymer ?
#
loop_
_entity_poly.entity_id
_entity_poly.type
_entity_poly.pdbx_seq_one_letter_code
_entity_poly.pdbx_strand_id
1 'polypeptide(L)'
;MAFSALLRSATPPPQAFGDYFHSDSRARAPEPFKVSISILIGYSFRVLTSGYVYFKAGLYFYFLIPSVFSKRPADAHRHKFYCRTSRSSACSARISSSTLCSTLSSGAASTQTSTKRSFQPTKATATEAPPVVPRSSTDGRTKVGINGTYFINLVTPALPYSSFGRIGRLVLRIAVSRDDIEVVTVNDPFIDARYMAYMFKYDSTHGVFKGTLKVVDESTLEINGKRIAVTSKRDPAEIPWGDFGAEYVVESSGVFTTMGKASAHLKGGAKKVVISAPSADAPMFVVGVNEEMYQPSMNIVSNASCTTNCLAPLAKVVHEEFGIVEGLMTTVHATTATQKTVDGPSMKDWRGGRGASQNIIPSSTGAAKAVGKVLPELNGKLTGMAFRVPTPNVSVVDLTCRLEKDASYEDVKAAIRYASEGPLKGILGYTDEDVVSNDFIGDSRSSIFDAKAGIGLSSQFMKLVSWYDNEWGYSNRVLDLIEHMALVCARN
;
A
#
# COMPACT_ATOMS: atom_id res chain seq x y z
N MET A 1 65.21 -5.19 -17.61
CA MET A 1 64.69 -5.08 -19.00
C MET A 1 63.55 -4.05 -18.95
N ALA A 2 63.76 -2.73 -18.94
CA ALA A 2 64.35 -1.83 -19.94
C ALA A 2 63.57 -1.80 -21.27
N PHE A 3 62.74 -0.75 -21.45
CA PHE A 3 62.60 0.20 -22.60
C PHE A 3 61.24 0.94 -22.46
N SER A 4 61.20 2.20 -22.00
CA SER A 4 61.27 3.48 -22.76
C SER A 4 60.02 3.73 -23.62
N ALA A 5 59.04 4.56 -23.20
CA ALA A 5 58.98 6.04 -23.27
C ALA A 5 58.77 6.61 -24.69
N LEU A 6 57.67 7.37 -24.88
CA LEU A 6 57.70 8.66 -25.59
C LEU A 6 56.54 9.57 -25.14
N LEU A 7 56.92 10.78 -24.72
CA LEU A 7 56.11 11.96 -24.44
C LEU A 7 56.50 13.04 -25.47
N ARG A 8 55.66 14.09 -25.59
CA ARG A 8 55.81 15.40 -26.31
C ARG A 8 55.11 15.44 -27.68
N SER A 9 54.44 16.51 -28.10
CA SER A 9 54.27 17.88 -27.60
C SER A 9 53.11 18.59 -28.31
N ALA A 10 52.65 19.68 -27.71
CA ALA A 10 51.53 20.53 -28.11
C ALA A 10 51.82 21.55 -29.24
N THR A 11 50.74 22.26 -29.62
CA THR A 11 50.59 23.64 -30.18
C THR A 11 50.20 23.76 -31.68
N PRO A 12 49.55 24.88 -32.15
CA PRO A 12 48.09 24.99 -32.28
C PRO A 12 47.67 25.60 -33.67
N PRO A 13 46.62 26.45 -33.89
CA PRO A 13 45.76 26.44 -35.09
C PRO A 13 46.07 27.56 -36.13
N PRO A 14 45.25 27.69 -37.18
CA PRO A 14 44.65 29.01 -37.50
C PRO A 14 43.14 28.88 -37.82
N GLN A 15 42.26 29.76 -37.30
CA GLN A 15 41.91 31.09 -37.84
C GLN A 15 41.54 31.01 -39.33
N ALA A 16 40.39 31.48 -39.80
CA ALA A 16 39.92 32.85 -39.67
C ALA A 16 38.62 33.10 -40.45
N PHE A 17 37.72 33.92 -39.87
CA PHE A 17 36.85 34.95 -40.49
C PHE A 17 35.71 34.52 -41.43
N GLY A 18 34.54 35.19 -41.47
CA GLY A 18 34.06 36.43 -40.83
C GLY A 18 32.53 36.48 -41.06
N ASP A 19 31.77 36.95 -40.07
CA ASP A 19 31.30 38.33 -39.93
C ASP A 19 30.02 38.62 -40.74
N TYR A 20 28.94 38.95 -40.04
CA TYR A 20 28.21 40.21 -40.27
C TYR A 20 27.39 40.62 -39.03
N PHE A 21 27.75 41.79 -38.51
CA PHE A 21 27.18 42.60 -37.42
C PHE A 21 26.00 43.46 -37.91
N HIS A 22 25.07 43.80 -36.99
CA HIS A 22 24.75 45.19 -36.49
C HIS A 22 23.43 45.18 -35.68
N SER A 23 23.46 45.42 -34.35
CA SER A 23 23.29 46.68 -33.57
C SER A 23 21.85 47.23 -33.58
N ASP A 24 21.20 47.61 -32.46
CA ASP A 24 21.57 48.71 -31.54
C ASP A 24 20.68 48.67 -30.24
N SER A 25 21.27 48.51 -29.05
CA SER A 25 21.43 49.45 -27.89
C SER A 25 20.23 49.85 -27.00
N ARG A 26 20.34 49.56 -25.69
CA ARG A 26 20.53 50.55 -24.60
C ARG A 26 20.88 49.90 -23.26
N ALA A 27 21.81 50.53 -22.55
CA ALA A 27 22.50 50.07 -21.35
C ALA A 27 21.88 50.56 -20.03
N ARG A 28 22.17 49.85 -18.92
CA ARG A 28 22.68 50.44 -17.66
C ARG A 28 23.37 49.38 -16.78
N ALA A 29 24.46 49.82 -16.14
CA ALA A 29 25.53 49.05 -15.50
C ALA A 29 25.27 48.68 -14.00
N PRO A 30 26.09 47.79 -13.39
CA PRO A 30 25.95 47.30 -12.01
C PRO A 30 26.91 47.97 -11.00
N GLU A 31 26.76 47.58 -9.71
CA GLU A 31 27.64 47.76 -8.50
C GLU A 31 27.27 48.92 -7.52
N PRO A 32 27.62 48.88 -6.20
CA PRO A 32 28.51 47.93 -5.48
C PRO A 32 28.04 47.42 -4.08
N PHE A 33 28.78 46.44 -3.56
CA PHE A 33 28.85 46.04 -2.15
C PHE A 33 29.37 47.16 -1.21
N LYS A 34 28.82 47.25 0.01
CA LYS A 34 29.45 47.90 1.18
C LYS A 34 29.20 47.09 2.45
N VAL A 35 30.29 46.70 3.12
CA VAL A 35 30.33 46.28 4.53
C VAL A 35 30.78 47.47 5.36
N SER A 36 30.13 47.75 6.50
CA SER A 36 30.72 48.44 7.66
C SER A 36 29.79 48.40 8.87
N ILE A 37 30.14 47.62 9.89
CA ILE A 37 30.10 48.07 11.29
C ILE A 37 31.39 47.57 11.94
N SER A 38 32.24 48.50 12.36
CA SER A 38 33.31 48.28 13.32
C SER A 38 33.11 49.27 14.46
N ILE A 39 33.13 48.78 15.70
CA ILE A 39 33.49 49.56 16.88
C ILE A 39 34.62 48.79 17.58
N LEU A 40 35.72 49.51 17.81
CA LEU A 40 36.93 49.18 18.59
C LEU A 40 36.57 48.66 19.99
N ILE A 41 37.38 47.85 20.69
CA ILE A 41 38.68 48.15 21.35
C ILE A 41 39.28 46.75 21.64
N GLY A 42 40.48 46.33 21.20
CA GLY A 42 41.80 46.82 21.58
C GLY A 42 42.41 45.92 22.66
N TYR A 43 43.37 45.05 22.30
CA TYR A 43 44.59 44.66 23.05
C TYR A 43 45.34 43.50 22.34
N SER A 44 46.31 43.89 21.50
CA SER A 44 47.75 43.58 21.57
C SER A 44 48.32 42.17 21.82
N PHE A 45 49.08 41.72 20.79
CA PHE A 45 50.33 40.90 20.73
C PHE A 45 50.34 39.43 21.21
N ARG A 46 51.13 38.47 20.72
CA ARG A 46 51.87 38.09 19.46
C ARG A 46 52.93 37.07 19.88
N VAL A 47 52.89 35.80 19.46
CA VAL A 47 54.03 34.83 19.43
C VAL A 47 53.69 33.74 18.38
N LEU A 48 54.16 33.74 17.11
CA LEU A 48 55.46 33.23 16.57
C LEU A 48 55.81 31.83 17.13
N THR A 49 55.93 30.70 16.40
CA THR A 49 56.73 30.38 15.20
C THR A 49 56.64 28.86 14.92
N SER A 50 56.75 28.47 13.63
CA SER A 50 57.48 27.31 13.03
C SER A 50 57.30 25.89 13.64
N GLY A 51 57.13 24.77 12.95
CA GLY A 51 57.42 24.33 11.58
C GLY A 51 57.63 22.79 11.60
N TYR A 52 57.57 22.17 10.41
CA TYR A 52 57.99 20.81 10.02
C TYR A 52 57.08 19.58 10.16
N VAL A 53 57.13 18.83 9.05
CA VAL A 53 56.53 17.54 8.68
C VAL A 53 57.46 16.39 9.10
N TYR A 54 56.90 15.25 9.53
CA TYR A 54 57.53 13.93 9.39
C TYR A 54 56.48 12.84 9.10
N PHE A 55 56.87 11.91 8.21
CA PHE A 55 56.12 10.72 7.78
C PHE A 55 56.61 9.47 8.53
N LYS A 56 55.72 8.45 8.57
CA LYS A 56 55.99 6.99 8.56
C LYS A 56 56.13 6.25 9.91
N ALA A 57 55.21 5.32 10.16
CA ALA A 57 55.43 3.87 10.34
C ALA A 57 54.27 3.23 11.12
N GLY A 58 53.73 2.11 10.63
CA GLY A 58 52.65 1.37 11.28
C GLY A 58 53.14 0.40 12.36
N LEU A 59 52.24 -0.01 13.24
CA LEU A 59 52.23 -1.35 13.85
C LEU A 59 50.86 -1.64 14.51
N TYR A 60 50.44 -2.89 14.37
CA TYR A 60 49.23 -3.49 14.93
C TYR A 60 49.20 -3.45 16.47
N PHE A 61 48.02 -3.21 17.07
CA PHE A 61 47.69 -3.70 18.41
C PHE A 61 46.21 -4.08 18.54
N TYR A 62 46.00 -5.29 19.06
CA TYR A 62 44.75 -5.83 19.59
C TYR A 62 44.20 -4.93 20.71
N PHE A 63 42.89 -4.68 20.74
CA PHE A 63 42.22 -4.16 21.93
C PHE A 63 41.27 -5.21 22.51
N LEU A 64 41.69 -5.75 23.66
CA LEU A 64 40.85 -6.38 24.67
C LEU A 64 40.08 -5.29 25.43
N ILE A 65 38.81 -5.58 25.70
CA ILE A 65 37.87 -4.77 26.47
C ILE A 65 38.20 -4.86 27.97
N PRO A 66 38.28 -3.74 28.72
CA PRO A 66 38.11 -3.75 30.16
C PRO A 66 36.72 -3.22 30.54
N SER A 67 36.00 -4.06 31.26
CA SER A 67 34.77 -3.78 31.99
C SER A 67 35.02 -2.85 33.18
N VAL A 68 34.18 -1.82 33.32
CA VAL A 68 34.12 -0.98 34.53
C VAL A 68 32.72 -1.04 35.12
N PHE A 69 32.68 -1.46 36.38
CA PHE A 69 31.55 -1.56 37.29
C PHE A 69 30.91 -0.17 37.57
N SER A 70 29.58 -0.12 37.60
CA SER A 70 28.82 0.97 38.23
C SER A 70 27.82 0.38 39.22
N LYS A 71 27.97 0.77 40.50
CA LYS A 71 27.07 0.43 41.62
C LYS A 71 25.78 1.25 41.52
N ARG A 72 24.62 0.61 41.71
CA ARG A 72 23.35 1.28 42.10
C ARG A 72 22.94 0.83 43.51
N PRO A 73 22.28 1.69 44.30
CA PRO A 73 21.76 1.32 45.62
C PRO A 73 20.41 0.59 45.53
N ALA A 74 20.15 -0.19 46.57
CA ALA A 74 18.98 -1.02 46.80
C ALA A 74 17.82 -0.23 47.41
N ASP A 75 16.58 -0.59 47.06
CA ASP A 75 15.53 -0.90 48.03
C ASP A 75 14.24 -1.42 47.36
N ALA A 76 13.43 -2.11 48.18
CA ALA A 76 12.02 -2.52 48.02
C ALA A 76 11.71 -3.99 47.69
N HIS A 77 11.44 -4.73 48.78
CA HIS A 77 10.36 -5.72 49.01
C HIS A 77 9.78 -6.50 47.81
N ARG A 78 10.01 -7.83 47.81
CA ARG A 78 9.19 -8.81 47.06
C ARG A 78 8.60 -9.87 47.99
N HIS A 79 7.27 -9.93 48.03
CA HIS A 79 6.50 -11.08 48.53
C HIS A 79 6.65 -12.26 47.55
N LYS A 80 6.96 -13.44 48.10
CA LYS A 80 6.96 -14.72 47.37
C LYS A 80 5.55 -15.33 47.42
N PHE A 81 4.93 -15.56 46.26
CA PHE A 81 3.84 -16.52 46.11
C PHE A 81 4.36 -17.75 45.36
N TYR A 82 4.18 -18.92 45.97
CA TYR A 82 4.45 -20.24 45.40
C TYR A 82 3.21 -20.68 44.64
N CYS A 83 3.32 -21.11 43.38
CA CYS A 83 2.25 -21.82 42.69
C CYS A 83 2.74 -23.22 42.35
N ARG A 84 2.03 -24.22 42.88
CA ARG A 84 2.32 -25.65 42.79
C ARG A 84 1.52 -26.22 41.62
N THR A 85 2.19 -26.97 40.77
CA THR A 85 1.62 -27.75 39.67
C THR A 85 0.69 -28.85 40.20
N SER A 86 -0.47 -29.05 39.57
CA SER A 86 -1.17 -30.33 39.56
C SER A 86 -1.89 -30.58 38.22
N ARG A 87 -1.78 -31.82 37.74
CA ARG A 87 -2.51 -32.42 36.62
C ARG A 87 -3.72 -33.17 37.18
N SER A 88 -4.86 -33.14 36.48
CA SER A 88 -5.89 -34.21 36.42
C SER A 88 -7.01 -33.74 35.47
N SER A 89 -7.13 -34.34 34.27
CA SER A 89 -7.99 -35.49 33.92
C SER A 89 -9.49 -35.18 33.82
N ALA A 90 -10.04 -35.57 32.67
CA ALA A 90 -11.43 -35.43 32.25
C ALA A 90 -12.44 -36.16 33.14
N CYS A 91 -13.67 -35.65 33.21
CA CYS A 91 -14.88 -36.45 33.03
C CYS A 91 -16.14 -35.59 32.82
N SER A 92 -17.04 -36.13 32.00
CA SER A 92 -18.36 -35.64 31.61
C SER A 92 -19.39 -35.83 32.74
N ALA A 93 -20.36 -34.92 32.88
CA ALA A 93 -21.73 -35.25 33.28
C ALA A 93 -22.70 -34.08 33.02
N ARG A 94 -23.78 -34.40 32.30
CA ARG A 94 -25.06 -33.66 32.27
C ARG A 94 -25.67 -33.66 33.69
N ILE A 95 -26.53 -32.68 33.98
CA ILE A 95 -27.87 -32.90 34.55
C ILE A 95 -28.69 -31.60 34.46
N SER A 96 -29.96 -31.82 34.14
CA SER A 96 -31.03 -30.89 33.84
C SER A 96 -31.64 -30.20 35.07
N SER A 97 -32.27 -29.05 34.79
CA SER A 97 -33.56 -28.55 35.30
C SER A 97 -33.96 -28.82 36.76
N SER A 98 -34.25 -27.74 37.49
CA SER A 98 -35.56 -27.63 38.16
C SER A 98 -35.88 -26.19 38.53
N THR A 99 -37.11 -25.84 38.17
CA THR A 99 -37.88 -24.66 38.57
C THR A 99 -38.23 -24.76 40.05
N LEU A 100 -38.13 -23.67 40.80
CA LEU A 100 -38.90 -23.50 42.04
C LEU A 100 -39.31 -22.04 42.19
N CYS A 101 -40.63 -21.88 42.15
CA CYS A 101 -41.38 -20.67 42.39
C CYS A 101 -41.51 -20.47 43.90
N SER A 102 -41.31 -19.25 44.39
CA SER A 102 -41.87 -18.82 45.67
C SER A 102 -42.28 -17.36 45.60
N THR A 103 -43.59 -17.15 45.74
CA THR A 103 -44.26 -15.89 45.99
C THR A 103 -44.06 -15.47 47.46
N LEU A 104 -43.78 -14.19 47.72
CA LEU A 104 -44.26 -13.48 48.91
C LEU A 104 -44.28 -11.96 48.67
N SER A 105 -45.17 -11.33 49.43
CA SER A 105 -45.94 -10.13 49.11
C SER A 105 -45.33 -8.81 49.63
N SER A 106 -45.75 -7.74 48.95
CA SER A 106 -46.06 -6.38 49.46
C SER A 106 -44.97 -5.48 50.02
N GLY A 107 -44.76 -4.37 49.30
CA GLY A 107 -44.26 -3.10 49.82
C GLY A 107 -44.44 -2.02 48.75
N ALA A 108 -45.44 -1.14 48.90
CA ALA A 108 -45.76 -0.07 47.97
C ALA A 108 -44.83 1.15 48.17
N ALA A 109 -44.31 1.73 47.09
CA ALA A 109 -43.94 3.14 47.03
C ALA A 109 -43.84 3.67 45.59
N SER A 110 -44.77 4.57 45.26
CA SER A 110 -44.55 5.83 44.53
C SER A 110 -43.80 5.83 43.19
N THR A 111 -44.58 6.09 42.14
CA THR A 111 -44.24 6.53 40.79
C THR A 111 -43.08 7.53 40.67
N GLN A 112 -42.05 7.15 39.91
CA GLN A 112 -41.41 8.04 38.95
C GLN A 112 -41.63 7.46 37.55
N THR A 113 -42.52 8.10 36.80
CA THR A 113 -42.71 7.90 35.37
C THR A 113 -41.46 8.38 34.64
N SER A 114 -40.48 7.48 34.51
CA SER A 114 -39.45 7.59 33.49
C SER A 114 -40.12 7.42 32.13
N THR A 115 -40.17 8.49 31.35
CA THR A 115 -40.52 8.43 29.93
C THR A 115 -39.51 7.52 29.24
N LYS A 116 -39.89 6.25 29.06
CA LYS A 116 -39.25 5.36 28.09
C LYS A 116 -39.32 6.07 26.74
N ARG A 117 -38.24 6.75 26.34
CA ARG A 117 -37.99 7.00 24.93
C ARG A 117 -37.89 5.63 24.27
N SER A 118 -38.98 5.25 23.64
CA SER A 118 -39.03 4.20 22.64
C SER A 118 -37.95 4.51 21.62
N PHE A 119 -36.79 3.88 21.74
CA PHE A 119 -35.84 3.75 20.65
C PHE A 119 -36.54 2.96 19.55
N GLN A 120 -37.06 3.66 18.55
CA GLN A 120 -37.23 3.03 17.25
C GLN A 120 -35.85 3.02 16.60
N PRO A 121 -35.31 1.84 16.25
CA PRO A 121 -34.16 1.78 15.36
C PRO A 121 -34.58 2.51 14.09
N THR A 122 -33.89 3.59 13.75
CA THR A 122 -33.92 4.12 12.39
C THR A 122 -33.59 2.96 11.47
N LYS A 123 -34.58 2.48 10.71
CA LYS A 123 -34.36 1.50 9.65
C LYS A 123 -33.26 2.08 8.77
N ALA A 124 -32.09 1.44 8.77
CA ALA A 124 -31.09 1.65 7.72
C ALA A 124 -31.84 1.61 6.39
N THR A 125 -31.74 2.69 5.61
CA THR A 125 -32.58 2.83 4.43
C THR A 125 -31.95 1.94 3.39
N ALA A 126 -32.52 0.76 3.18
CA ALA A 126 -31.98 -0.30 2.32
C ALA A 126 -31.31 0.26 1.06
N THR A 127 -29.99 0.38 1.11
CA THR A 127 -29.17 0.50 -0.08
C THR A 127 -29.48 -0.75 -0.89
N GLU A 128 -30.00 -0.59 -2.11
CA GLU A 128 -30.25 -1.73 -2.99
C GLU A 128 -28.98 -2.59 -3.04
N ALA A 129 -29.15 -3.90 -2.83
CA ALA A 129 -28.04 -4.82 -2.96
C ALA A 129 -27.49 -4.70 -4.38
N PRO A 130 -26.21 -4.31 -4.59
CA PRO A 130 -25.61 -4.42 -5.89
C PRO A 130 -25.70 -5.89 -6.30
N PRO A 131 -25.92 -6.16 -7.59
CA PRO A 131 -25.96 -7.52 -8.07
C PRO A 131 -24.65 -8.21 -7.65
N VAL A 132 -24.76 -9.39 -7.03
CA VAL A 132 -23.64 -10.33 -6.90
C VAL A 132 -22.97 -10.34 -8.27
N VAL A 133 -21.68 -9.96 -8.35
CA VAL A 133 -20.93 -9.93 -9.61
C VAL A 133 -21.22 -11.25 -10.34
N PRO A 134 -22.01 -11.24 -11.42
CA PRO A 134 -22.51 -12.48 -11.98
C PRO A 134 -21.33 -13.18 -12.65
N ARG A 135 -20.81 -14.26 -12.07
CA ARG A 135 -19.67 -14.97 -12.66
C ARG A 135 -20.02 -15.45 -14.08
N SER A 136 -19.08 -15.32 -15.00
CA SER A 136 -19.32 -15.62 -16.41
C SER A 136 -19.62 -17.11 -16.58
N SER A 137 -20.69 -17.43 -17.30
CA SER A 137 -21.06 -18.80 -17.68
C SER A 137 -20.45 -19.22 -19.02
N THR A 138 -19.51 -18.46 -19.59
CA THR A 138 -18.81 -18.86 -20.81
C THR A 138 -17.78 -19.93 -20.50
N ASP A 139 -17.75 -21.02 -21.26
CA ASP A 139 -16.77 -22.13 -21.19
C ASP A 139 -15.28 -21.70 -21.30
N GLY A 140 -14.99 -20.42 -21.52
CA GLY A 140 -13.63 -19.85 -21.58
C GLY A 140 -13.25 -19.08 -20.31
N ARG A 141 -12.13 -19.45 -19.69
CA ARG A 141 -11.49 -18.67 -18.62
C ARG A 141 -10.95 -17.35 -19.16
N THR A 142 -11.04 -16.28 -18.37
CA THR A 142 -10.44 -14.99 -18.74
C THR A 142 -8.91 -15.12 -18.73
N LYS A 143 -8.28 -14.97 -19.89
CA LYS A 143 -6.83 -15.13 -20.04
C LYS A 143 -6.09 -13.84 -19.70
N VAL A 144 -5.19 -13.93 -18.73
CA VAL A 144 -4.48 -12.80 -18.13
C VAL A 144 -2.97 -12.92 -18.34
N GLY A 145 -2.34 -11.83 -18.77
CA GLY A 145 -0.91 -11.60 -18.69
C GLY A 145 -0.56 -10.73 -17.47
N ILE A 146 0.59 -10.96 -16.85
CA ILE A 146 1.09 -10.13 -15.75
C ILE A 146 2.38 -9.46 -16.19
N ASN A 147 2.39 -8.13 -16.21
CA ASN A 147 3.62 -7.38 -16.40
C ASN A 147 4.22 -6.95 -15.05
N GLY A 148 5.44 -7.39 -14.80
CA GLY A 148 6.33 -6.86 -13.79
C GLY A 148 7.37 -5.91 -14.40
N THR A 149 7.74 -4.82 -13.72
CA THR A 149 8.80 -3.82 -14.02
C THR A 149 9.10 -2.71 -12.99
N TYR A 150 9.83 -2.86 -11.87
CA TYR A 150 10.28 -1.71 -11.06
C TYR A 150 11.72 -1.36 -11.40
N PHE A 151 11.90 -0.28 -12.15
CA PHE A 151 13.21 0.32 -12.39
C PHE A 151 13.21 1.76 -11.92
N ILE A 152 13.99 2.08 -10.89
CA ILE A 152 14.42 3.45 -10.64
C ILE A 152 15.69 3.66 -11.47
N ASN A 153 15.55 4.49 -12.49
CA ASN A 153 16.62 5.03 -13.31
C ASN A 153 17.72 5.61 -12.40
N LEU A 154 18.92 5.03 -12.36
CA LEU A 154 20.06 5.63 -11.67
C LEU A 154 21.34 5.56 -12.49
N VAL A 155 21.92 6.75 -12.63
CA VAL A 155 23.33 7.08 -12.84
C VAL A 155 24.20 6.63 -11.63
N THR A 156 23.72 5.71 -10.79
CA THR A 156 24.46 5.06 -9.69
C THR A 156 23.95 3.63 -9.47
N PRO A 157 24.82 2.64 -9.20
CA PRO A 157 24.44 1.24 -9.06
C PRO A 157 23.78 0.99 -7.71
N ALA A 158 22.49 1.32 -7.57
CA ALA A 158 21.65 0.80 -6.50
C ALA A 158 20.63 -0.17 -7.11
N LEU A 159 20.76 -1.44 -6.72
CA LEU A 159 20.09 -2.64 -7.23
C LEU A 159 18.65 -2.45 -7.77
N PRO A 160 18.32 -3.01 -8.95
CA PRO A 160 16.94 -3.06 -9.44
C PRO A 160 16.11 -4.00 -8.53
N TYR A 161 14.99 -3.50 -8.01
CA TYR A 161 14.02 -4.31 -7.28
C TYR A 161 13.00 -4.83 -8.29
N SER A 162 12.76 -6.15 -8.35
CA SER A 162 12.00 -6.78 -9.43
C SER A 162 10.48 -6.93 -9.13
N SER A 163 9.68 -7.19 -10.17
CA SER A 163 8.25 -6.89 -10.28
C SER A 163 7.33 -7.98 -10.85
N PHE A 164 7.81 -9.21 -10.93
CA PHE A 164 7.17 -10.28 -10.16
C PHE A 164 7.31 -9.95 -8.66
N GLY A 165 6.77 -8.77 -8.30
CA GLY A 165 6.91 -8.06 -7.05
C GLY A 165 5.71 -8.39 -6.19
N ARG A 166 5.50 -7.63 -5.12
CA ARG A 166 4.44 -7.95 -4.15
C ARG A 166 3.07 -8.15 -4.81
N ILE A 167 2.60 -7.22 -5.65
CA ILE A 167 1.28 -7.34 -6.29
C ILE A 167 1.25 -8.42 -7.37
N GLY A 168 2.15 -8.40 -8.36
CA GLY A 168 2.15 -9.38 -9.46
C GLY A 168 2.20 -10.84 -8.99
N ARG A 169 3.01 -11.15 -7.95
CA ARG A 169 3.06 -12.51 -7.37
C ARG A 169 1.76 -12.92 -6.71
N LEU A 170 1.14 -12.01 -5.96
CA LEU A 170 -0.07 -12.33 -5.21
C LEU A 170 -1.27 -12.40 -6.12
N VAL A 171 -1.35 -11.57 -7.16
CA VAL A 171 -2.30 -11.71 -8.27
C VAL A 171 -2.18 -13.11 -8.88
N LEU A 172 -0.97 -13.57 -9.22
CA LEU A 172 -0.78 -14.94 -9.70
C LEU A 172 -1.21 -15.99 -8.66
N ARG A 173 -0.82 -15.81 -7.39
CA ARG A 173 -1.12 -16.75 -6.30
C ARG A 173 -2.61 -16.92 -6.04
N ILE A 174 -3.37 -15.83 -6.18
CA ILE A 174 -4.83 -15.86 -6.09
C ILE A 174 -5.43 -16.47 -7.36
N ALA A 175 -4.98 -16.03 -8.55
CA ALA A 175 -5.50 -16.53 -9.82
C ALA A 175 -5.36 -18.05 -9.99
N VAL A 176 -4.27 -18.67 -9.51
CA VAL A 176 -4.11 -20.13 -9.58
C VAL A 176 -5.07 -20.92 -8.69
N SER A 177 -5.76 -20.26 -7.76
CA SER A 177 -6.82 -20.84 -6.93
C SER A 177 -8.23 -20.55 -7.44
N ARG A 178 -8.36 -19.77 -8.52
CA ARG A 178 -9.64 -19.43 -9.14
C ARG A 178 -9.83 -20.23 -10.42
N ASP A 179 -11.10 -20.50 -10.74
CA ASP A 179 -11.49 -21.27 -11.93
C ASP A 179 -11.91 -20.40 -13.11
N ASP A 180 -12.18 -19.12 -12.86
CA ASP A 180 -12.65 -18.12 -13.83
C ASP A 180 -11.52 -17.38 -14.56
N ILE A 181 -10.30 -17.37 -13.99
CA ILE A 181 -9.14 -16.67 -14.51
C ILE A 181 -8.01 -17.65 -14.80
N GLU A 182 -7.33 -17.46 -15.92
CA GLU A 182 -6.16 -18.22 -16.32
C GLU A 182 -5.00 -17.26 -16.61
N VAL A 183 -3.94 -17.30 -15.79
CA VAL A 183 -2.71 -16.56 -16.09
C VAL A 183 -1.90 -17.37 -17.09
N VAL A 184 -1.69 -16.83 -18.28
CA VAL A 184 -1.00 -17.51 -19.39
C VAL A 184 0.44 -17.02 -19.57
N THR A 185 0.77 -15.82 -19.10
CA THR A 185 2.10 -15.22 -19.28
C THR A 185 2.47 -14.29 -18.14
N VAL A 186 3.75 -14.30 -17.75
CA VAL A 186 4.37 -13.32 -16.87
C VAL A 186 5.59 -12.71 -17.58
N ASN A 187 5.72 -11.39 -17.54
CA ASN A 187 6.90 -10.68 -18.00
C ASN A 187 7.67 -10.06 -16.82
N ASP A 188 8.96 -10.34 -16.70
CA ASP A 188 9.88 -9.57 -15.85
C ASP A 188 11.33 -9.60 -16.39
N PRO A 189 11.91 -8.47 -16.83
CA PRO A 189 13.28 -8.40 -17.36
C PRO A 189 14.39 -8.56 -16.32
N PHE A 190 14.09 -8.68 -15.02
CA PHE A 190 15.07 -8.80 -13.93
C PHE A 190 14.99 -10.13 -13.18
N ILE A 191 14.02 -11.00 -13.50
CA ILE A 191 13.84 -12.31 -12.87
C ILE A 191 13.73 -13.38 -13.97
N ASP A 192 14.62 -14.36 -13.93
CA ASP A 192 14.48 -15.58 -14.74
C ASP A 192 13.44 -16.55 -14.15
N ALA A 193 13.02 -17.56 -14.93
CA ALA A 193 12.00 -18.51 -14.50
C ALA A 193 12.37 -19.27 -13.20
N ARG A 194 13.65 -19.58 -12.97
CA ARG A 194 14.08 -20.29 -11.75
C ARG A 194 13.93 -19.39 -10.53
N TYR A 195 14.33 -18.14 -10.64
CA TYR A 195 14.21 -17.18 -9.55
C TYR A 195 12.74 -16.79 -9.32
N MET A 196 11.94 -16.70 -10.39
CA MET A 196 10.49 -16.50 -10.30
C MET A 196 9.83 -17.61 -9.49
N ALA A 197 10.17 -18.87 -9.79
CA ALA A 197 9.66 -20.03 -9.05
C ALA A 197 10.07 -19.98 -7.57
N TYR A 198 11.31 -19.61 -7.26
CA TYR A 198 11.75 -19.44 -5.88
C TYR A 198 10.94 -18.36 -5.13
N MET A 199 10.80 -17.17 -5.71
CA MET A 199 10.06 -16.04 -5.11
C MET A 199 8.56 -16.29 -5.02
N PHE A 200 8.00 -17.10 -5.92
CA PHE A 200 6.61 -17.55 -5.83
C PHE A 200 6.41 -18.57 -4.71
N LYS A 201 7.34 -19.53 -4.58
CA LYS A 201 7.25 -20.62 -3.61
C LYS A 201 7.38 -20.13 -2.18
N TYR A 202 8.32 -19.22 -1.92
CA TYR A 202 8.63 -18.75 -0.57
C TYR A 202 8.28 -17.27 -0.42
N ASP A 203 7.22 -16.97 0.34
CA ASP A 203 6.82 -15.60 0.68
C ASP A 203 6.92 -15.36 2.19
N SER A 204 7.65 -14.33 2.59
CA SER A 204 7.86 -14.01 4.02
C SER A 204 6.60 -13.54 4.74
N THR A 205 5.60 -13.03 4.01
CA THR A 205 4.34 -12.53 4.57
C THR A 205 3.26 -13.58 4.47
N HIS A 206 3.05 -14.12 3.26
CA HIS A 206 1.93 -15.02 2.95
C HIS A 206 2.32 -16.50 3.05
N GLY A 207 3.51 -16.80 3.56
CA GLY A 207 4.03 -18.14 3.75
C GLY A 207 4.30 -18.90 2.45
N VAL A 208 4.61 -20.18 2.60
CA VAL A 208 4.98 -21.08 1.49
C VAL A 208 3.76 -21.42 0.63
N PHE A 209 3.91 -21.32 -0.70
CA PHE A 209 2.90 -21.77 -1.66
C PHE A 209 2.62 -23.27 -1.51
N LYS A 210 1.34 -23.65 -1.49
CA LYS A 210 0.90 -25.02 -1.17
C LYS A 210 0.63 -25.91 -2.40
N GLY A 211 0.55 -25.31 -3.59
CA GLY A 211 0.35 -26.06 -4.84
C GLY A 211 1.63 -26.67 -5.39
N THR A 212 1.52 -27.29 -6.56
CA THR A 212 2.68 -27.80 -7.29
C THR A 212 3.30 -26.68 -8.12
N LEU A 213 4.63 -26.64 -8.17
CA LEU A 213 5.40 -25.66 -8.92
C LEU A 213 6.63 -26.34 -9.52
N LYS A 214 6.77 -26.25 -10.84
CA LYS A 214 7.89 -26.79 -11.59
C LYS A 214 8.39 -25.75 -12.60
N VAL A 215 9.71 -25.62 -12.69
CA VAL A 215 10.36 -24.94 -13.82
C VAL A 215 10.48 -25.97 -14.93
N VAL A 216 9.78 -25.76 -16.04
CA VAL A 216 9.81 -26.68 -17.19
C VAL A 216 11.06 -26.40 -18.03
N ASP A 217 11.30 -25.13 -18.34
CA ASP A 217 12.46 -24.61 -19.06
C ASP A 217 12.70 -23.14 -18.68
N GLU A 218 13.60 -22.44 -19.39
CA GLU A 218 13.96 -21.03 -19.12
C GLU A 218 12.80 -20.05 -19.36
N SER A 219 11.80 -20.45 -20.14
CA SER A 219 10.68 -19.63 -20.59
C SER A 219 9.32 -20.14 -20.12
N THR A 220 9.27 -21.18 -19.29
CA THR A 220 8.02 -21.84 -18.91
C THR A 220 8.02 -22.30 -17.47
N LEU A 221 6.99 -21.86 -16.72
CA LEU A 221 6.61 -22.40 -15.42
C LEU A 221 5.39 -23.30 -15.55
N GLU A 222 5.30 -24.31 -14.70
CA GLU A 222 4.10 -25.12 -14.53
C GLU A 222 3.64 -25.01 -13.07
N ILE A 223 2.41 -24.53 -12.87
CA ILE A 223 1.80 -24.32 -11.56
C ILE A 223 0.47 -25.06 -11.52
N ASN A 224 0.31 -25.99 -10.58
CA ASN A 224 -0.89 -26.86 -10.49
C ASN A 224 -1.23 -27.54 -11.84
N GLY A 225 -0.20 -27.94 -12.60
CA GLY A 225 -0.36 -28.55 -13.93
C GLY A 225 -0.67 -27.59 -15.08
N LYS A 226 -0.86 -26.29 -14.81
CA LYS A 226 -1.07 -25.25 -15.83
C LYS A 226 0.26 -24.62 -16.23
N ARG A 227 0.51 -24.48 -17.53
CA ARG A 227 1.73 -23.84 -18.06
C ARG A 227 1.57 -22.34 -18.18
N ILE A 228 2.61 -21.61 -17.78
CA ILE A 228 2.69 -20.15 -17.80
C ILE A 228 3.98 -19.78 -18.51
N ALA A 229 3.86 -19.02 -19.59
CA ALA A 229 5.02 -18.49 -20.31
C ALA A 229 5.71 -17.39 -19.49
N VAL A 230 7.03 -17.36 -19.53
CA VAL A 230 7.88 -16.35 -18.89
C VAL A 230 8.62 -15.58 -19.97
N THR A 231 8.54 -14.26 -19.89
CA THR A 231 9.22 -13.33 -20.80
C THR A 231 10.03 -12.30 -19.99
N SER A 232 11.01 -11.67 -20.65
CA SER A 232 11.97 -10.77 -20.01
C SER A 232 12.18 -9.47 -20.79
N LYS A 233 11.10 -8.94 -21.39
CA LYS A 233 11.12 -7.72 -22.20
C LYS A 233 11.03 -6.49 -21.30
N ARG A 234 11.86 -5.47 -21.60
CA ARG A 234 11.85 -4.18 -20.89
C ARG A 234 10.83 -3.21 -21.44
N ASP A 235 10.67 -3.19 -22.76
CA ASP A 235 9.64 -2.40 -23.42
C ASP A 235 8.33 -3.20 -23.41
N PRO A 236 7.25 -2.68 -22.78
CA PRO A 236 5.94 -3.31 -22.82
C PRO A 236 5.39 -3.59 -24.21
N ALA A 237 5.82 -2.82 -25.22
CA ALA A 237 5.40 -3.00 -26.61
C ALA A 237 6.01 -4.24 -27.28
N GLU A 238 7.12 -4.76 -26.76
CA GLU A 238 7.79 -5.96 -27.27
C GLU A 238 7.28 -7.26 -26.65
N ILE A 239 6.40 -7.19 -25.65
CA ILE A 239 5.86 -8.38 -25.00
C ILE A 239 4.74 -8.95 -25.88
N PRO A 240 4.87 -10.17 -26.40
CA PRO A 240 3.91 -10.73 -27.36
C PRO A 240 2.72 -11.37 -26.64
N TRP A 241 1.90 -10.56 -25.95
CA TRP A 241 0.71 -11.02 -25.24
C TRP A 241 -0.24 -11.86 -26.10
N GLY A 242 -0.43 -11.45 -27.36
CA GLY A 242 -1.30 -12.13 -28.31
C GLY A 242 -0.86 -13.56 -28.62
N ASP A 243 0.45 -13.82 -28.70
CA ASP A 243 1.01 -15.15 -29.00
C ASP A 243 0.69 -16.17 -27.89
N PHE A 244 0.51 -15.69 -26.66
CA PHE A 244 0.11 -16.51 -25.52
C PHE A 244 -1.39 -16.49 -25.24
N GLY A 245 -2.15 -15.69 -25.99
CA GLY A 245 -3.60 -15.50 -25.81
C GLY A 245 -3.98 -14.67 -24.58
N ALA A 246 -3.07 -13.85 -24.04
CA ALA A 246 -3.37 -12.93 -22.94
C ALA A 246 -4.24 -11.76 -23.43
N GLU A 247 -5.50 -11.71 -22.99
CA GLU A 247 -6.44 -10.66 -23.39
C GLU A 247 -6.40 -9.48 -22.44
N TYR A 248 -6.27 -9.75 -21.13
CA TYR A 248 -6.16 -8.75 -20.08
C TYR A 248 -4.73 -8.72 -19.56
N VAL A 249 -4.18 -7.54 -19.35
CA VAL A 249 -2.85 -7.36 -18.74
C VAL A 249 -2.96 -6.66 -17.40
N VAL A 250 -2.38 -7.27 -16.37
CA VAL A 250 -2.14 -6.61 -15.09
C VAL A 250 -0.81 -5.87 -15.17
N GLU A 251 -0.88 -4.55 -15.22
CA GLU A 251 0.28 -3.67 -15.23
C GLU A 251 0.68 -3.36 -13.77
N SER A 252 1.64 -4.13 -13.26
CA SER A 252 2.09 -4.10 -11.86
C SER A 252 3.56 -3.70 -11.68
N SER A 253 4.12 -3.03 -12.70
CA SER A 253 5.48 -2.52 -12.72
C SER A 253 5.68 -1.33 -11.77
N GLY A 254 4.65 -0.48 -11.65
CA GLY A 254 4.73 0.80 -10.96
C GLY A 254 5.36 1.93 -11.79
N VAL A 255 5.74 1.67 -13.04
CA VAL A 255 6.40 2.65 -13.95
C VAL A 255 5.48 3.10 -15.09
N PHE A 256 4.60 2.22 -15.56
CA PHE A 256 3.70 2.48 -16.70
C PHE A 256 2.28 2.86 -16.24
N THR A 257 2.17 3.82 -15.31
CA THR A 257 0.90 4.16 -14.62
C THR A 257 0.04 5.21 -15.33
N THR A 258 0.38 5.61 -16.55
CA THR A 258 -0.39 6.56 -17.37
C THR A 258 -0.95 5.87 -18.61
N MET A 259 -2.09 6.31 -19.14
CA MET A 259 -2.71 5.72 -20.34
C MET A 259 -1.72 5.60 -21.51
N GLY A 260 -0.96 6.65 -21.81
CA GLY A 260 0.01 6.64 -22.91
C GLY A 260 1.08 5.55 -22.75
N LYS A 261 1.57 5.32 -21.53
CA LYS A 261 2.56 4.29 -21.22
C LYS A 261 1.97 2.88 -21.23
N ALA A 262 0.83 2.69 -20.55
CA ALA A 262 0.14 1.40 -20.48
C ALA A 262 -0.38 0.94 -21.86
N SER A 263 -0.65 1.89 -22.78
CA SER A 263 -1.08 1.57 -24.15
C SER A 263 -0.07 0.74 -24.95
N ALA A 264 1.20 0.73 -24.54
CA ALA A 264 2.22 -0.09 -25.15
C ALA A 264 1.88 -1.59 -25.11
N HIS A 265 1.20 -2.08 -24.06
CA HIS A 265 0.73 -3.47 -23.99
C HIS A 265 -0.25 -3.85 -25.10
N LEU A 266 -1.05 -2.89 -25.59
CA LEU A 266 -2.01 -3.13 -26.67
C LEU A 266 -1.30 -3.47 -27.99
N LYS A 267 -0.10 -2.93 -28.21
CA LYS A 267 0.73 -3.27 -29.38
C LYS A 267 1.18 -4.72 -29.38
N GLY A 268 1.38 -5.29 -28.18
CA GLY A 268 1.71 -6.70 -27.98
C GLY A 268 0.54 -7.67 -28.14
N GLY A 269 -0.67 -7.18 -28.46
CA GLY A 269 -1.86 -8.00 -28.68
C GLY A 269 -2.80 -8.14 -27.47
N ALA A 270 -2.52 -7.45 -26.35
CA ALA A 270 -3.48 -7.36 -25.26
C ALA A 270 -4.71 -6.53 -25.67
N LYS A 271 -5.90 -6.91 -25.21
CA LYS A 271 -7.14 -6.17 -25.45
C LYS A 271 -7.38 -5.10 -24.38
N LYS A 272 -7.06 -5.44 -23.12
CA LYS A 272 -7.36 -4.62 -21.94
C LYS A 272 -6.16 -4.55 -21.01
N VAL A 273 -6.01 -3.42 -20.31
CA VAL A 273 -4.95 -3.21 -19.32
C VAL A 273 -5.54 -2.67 -18.02
N VAL A 274 -5.20 -3.33 -16.91
CA VAL A 274 -5.53 -2.89 -15.55
C VAL A 274 -4.24 -2.46 -14.85
N ILE A 275 -4.11 -1.16 -14.63
CA ILE A 275 -2.99 -0.56 -13.89
C ILE A 275 -3.21 -0.83 -12.40
N SER A 276 -2.26 -1.53 -11.77
CA SER A 276 -2.33 -1.89 -10.35
C SER A 276 -1.83 -0.77 -9.42
N ALA A 277 -2.05 0.49 -9.79
CA ALA A 277 -1.75 1.68 -8.99
C ALA A 277 -2.63 2.86 -9.46
N PRO A 278 -2.73 3.95 -8.68
CA PRO A 278 -3.43 5.15 -9.13
C PRO A 278 -2.83 5.67 -10.43
N SER A 279 -3.71 6.04 -11.37
CA SER A 279 -3.34 6.69 -12.61
C SER A 279 -3.63 8.19 -12.57
N ALA A 280 -2.80 8.96 -13.25
CA ALA A 280 -3.03 10.40 -13.41
C ALA A 280 -4.17 10.68 -14.41
N ASP A 281 -4.32 9.81 -15.42
CA ASP A 281 -5.17 10.03 -16.60
C ASP A 281 -6.12 8.86 -16.91
N ALA A 282 -5.85 7.63 -16.45
CA ALA A 282 -6.76 6.51 -16.66
C ALA A 282 -7.97 6.56 -15.70
N PRO A 283 -9.18 6.16 -16.15
CA PRO A 283 -10.34 5.97 -15.27
C PRO A 283 -10.02 5.01 -14.13
N MET A 284 -10.43 5.38 -12.91
CA MET A 284 -10.20 4.57 -11.71
C MET A 284 -11.48 3.88 -11.26
N PHE A 285 -11.35 2.61 -10.90
CA PHE A 285 -12.44 1.79 -10.39
C PHE A 285 -12.07 1.19 -9.03
N VAL A 286 -13.08 1.09 -8.17
CA VAL A 286 -13.05 0.33 -6.92
C VAL A 286 -14.26 -0.58 -6.94
N VAL A 287 -14.01 -1.89 -6.85
CA VAL A 287 -15.08 -2.91 -6.84
C VAL A 287 -15.92 -2.77 -5.56
N GLY A 288 -17.24 -2.84 -5.68
CA GLY A 288 -18.24 -2.52 -4.67
C GLY A 288 -18.58 -1.03 -4.57
N VAL A 289 -18.09 -0.19 -5.48
CA VAL A 289 -18.25 1.27 -5.40
C VAL A 289 -18.70 1.86 -6.73
N ASN A 290 -17.91 1.68 -7.79
CA ASN A 290 -18.18 2.32 -9.09
C ASN A 290 -17.82 1.46 -10.30
N GLU A 291 -17.57 0.16 -10.13
CA GLU A 291 -17.22 -0.76 -11.21
C GLU A 291 -18.27 -0.79 -12.33
N GLU A 292 -19.55 -0.60 -12.00
CA GLU A 292 -20.66 -0.53 -12.95
C GLU A 292 -20.56 0.63 -13.96
N MET A 293 -19.74 1.64 -13.65
CA MET A 293 -19.46 2.75 -14.57
C MET A 293 -18.46 2.38 -15.66
N TYR A 294 -17.89 1.16 -15.62
CA TYR A 294 -17.00 0.66 -16.66
C TYR A 294 -17.72 0.50 -17.99
N GLN A 295 -17.08 0.93 -19.07
CA GLN A 295 -17.58 0.78 -20.44
C GLN A 295 -16.60 -0.04 -21.28
N PRO A 296 -17.07 -0.92 -22.19
CA PRO A 296 -16.19 -1.71 -23.07
C PRO A 296 -15.26 -0.88 -23.95
N SER A 297 -15.52 0.41 -24.16
CA SER A 297 -14.60 1.33 -24.87
C SER A 297 -13.35 1.67 -24.05
N MET A 298 -13.39 1.49 -22.72
CA MET A 298 -12.27 1.76 -21.82
C MET A 298 -11.27 0.60 -21.87
N ASN A 299 -10.23 0.75 -22.70
CA ASN A 299 -9.20 -0.30 -22.85
C ASN A 299 -8.17 -0.31 -21.73
N ILE A 300 -7.97 0.83 -21.06
CA ILE A 300 -6.96 1.00 -20.02
C ILE A 300 -7.66 1.64 -18.82
N VAL A 301 -7.61 0.94 -17.69
CA VAL A 301 -8.22 1.39 -16.43
C VAL A 301 -7.23 1.22 -15.28
N SER A 302 -7.52 1.83 -14.14
CA SER A 302 -6.74 1.69 -12.91
C SER A 302 -7.61 1.14 -11.78
N ASN A 303 -7.07 0.21 -11.00
CA ASN A 303 -7.74 -0.30 -9.80
C ASN A 303 -7.52 0.60 -8.57
N ALA A 304 -7.21 1.88 -8.80
CA ALA A 304 -6.85 2.86 -7.77
C ALA A 304 -5.66 2.40 -6.88
N SER A 305 -5.73 2.64 -5.56
CA SER A 305 -4.74 2.19 -4.58
C SER A 305 -5.38 1.26 -3.54
N CYS A 306 -4.56 0.51 -2.81
CA CYS A 306 -5.00 -0.27 -1.65
C CYS A 306 -5.75 0.59 -0.61
N THR A 307 -5.21 1.76 -0.26
CA THR A 307 -5.86 2.69 0.68
C THR A 307 -7.19 3.23 0.14
N THR A 308 -7.30 3.53 -1.16
CA THR A 308 -8.58 3.95 -1.76
C THR A 308 -9.59 2.81 -1.75
N ASN A 309 -9.17 1.57 -2.03
CA ASN A 309 -10.03 0.39 -1.95
C ASN A 309 -10.53 0.12 -0.52
N CYS A 310 -9.76 0.48 0.51
CA CYS A 310 -10.23 0.44 1.89
C CYS A 310 -11.20 1.59 2.21
N LEU A 311 -10.80 2.84 1.91
CA LEU A 311 -11.58 4.00 2.30
C LEU A 311 -12.90 4.16 1.54
N ALA A 312 -12.95 3.86 0.24
CA ALA A 312 -14.11 4.17 -0.60
C ALA A 312 -15.37 3.37 -0.22
N PRO A 313 -15.33 2.05 0.02
CA PRO A 313 -16.51 1.30 0.49
C PRO A 313 -17.03 1.80 1.84
N LEU A 314 -16.14 2.11 2.78
CA LEU A 314 -16.52 2.70 4.07
C LEU A 314 -17.18 4.08 3.90
N ALA A 315 -16.56 4.94 3.09
CA ALA A 315 -17.07 6.28 2.83
C ALA A 315 -18.42 6.25 2.09
N LYS A 316 -18.62 5.32 1.15
CA LYS A 316 -19.89 5.10 0.44
C LYS A 316 -21.03 4.84 1.44
N VAL A 317 -20.88 3.84 2.30
CA VAL A 317 -21.91 3.48 3.28
C VAL A 317 -22.25 4.64 4.20
N VAL A 318 -21.22 5.29 4.75
CA VAL A 318 -21.43 6.42 5.68
C VAL A 318 -22.05 7.63 4.97
N HIS A 319 -21.65 7.90 3.72
CA HIS A 319 -22.17 9.00 2.94
C HIS A 319 -23.62 8.79 2.54
N GLU A 320 -23.99 7.61 2.06
CA GLU A 320 -25.35 7.32 1.60
C GLU A 320 -26.36 7.35 2.75
N GLU A 321 -26.01 6.80 3.91
CA GLU A 321 -26.91 6.80 5.06
C GLU A 321 -26.97 8.17 5.76
N PHE A 322 -25.82 8.76 6.06
CA PHE A 322 -25.72 9.90 6.98
C PHE A 322 -25.24 11.20 6.35
N GLY A 323 -24.74 11.16 5.12
CA GLY A 323 -24.05 12.30 4.48
C GLY A 323 -22.70 12.57 5.14
N ILE A 324 -21.68 12.79 4.32
CA ILE A 324 -20.36 13.27 4.76
C ILE A 324 -20.24 14.70 4.27
N VAL A 325 -20.03 15.63 5.20
CA VAL A 325 -19.79 17.04 4.89
C VAL A 325 -18.33 17.27 4.54
N GLU A 326 -17.43 16.77 5.39
CA GLU A 326 -15.99 16.83 5.20
C GLU A 326 -15.29 15.73 6.02
N GLY A 327 -14.09 15.34 5.61
CA GLY A 327 -13.31 14.35 6.34
C GLY A 327 -11.81 14.38 6.04
N LEU A 328 -11.04 14.03 7.06
CA LEU A 328 -9.59 13.86 6.99
C LEU A 328 -9.24 12.41 7.29
N MET A 329 -8.44 11.82 6.40
CA MET A 329 -7.97 10.46 6.53
C MET A 329 -6.48 10.43 6.89
N THR A 330 -6.14 9.59 7.85
CA THR A 330 -4.77 9.12 8.05
C THR A 330 -4.73 7.63 7.77
N THR A 331 -3.77 7.16 7.00
CA THR A 331 -3.48 5.72 6.96
C THR A 331 -2.17 5.41 7.66
N VAL A 332 -2.23 4.53 8.65
CA VAL A 332 -1.04 3.91 9.24
C VAL A 332 -0.73 2.70 8.39
N HIS A 333 0.30 2.83 7.57
CA HIS A 333 0.54 1.95 6.43
C HIS A 333 1.82 1.15 6.61
N ALA A 334 1.77 -0.14 6.28
CA ALA A 334 2.92 -1.03 6.28
C ALA A 334 4.04 -0.55 5.34
N THR A 335 5.24 -1.07 5.58
CA THR A 335 6.40 -0.83 4.74
C THR A 335 6.19 -1.36 3.32
N THR A 336 6.59 -0.60 2.30
CA THR A 336 6.53 -1.05 0.89
C THR A 336 7.90 -1.11 0.24
N ALA A 337 8.00 -1.79 -0.90
CA ALA A 337 9.26 -2.00 -1.65
C ALA A 337 9.96 -0.70 -2.10
N THR A 338 9.27 0.44 -2.10
CA THR A 338 9.85 1.76 -2.43
C THR A 338 10.71 2.33 -1.30
N GLN A 339 10.52 1.87 -0.05
CA GLN A 339 11.27 2.33 1.12
C GLN A 339 12.62 1.62 1.24
N LYS A 340 13.52 2.17 2.05
CA LYS A 340 14.91 1.69 2.19
C LYS A 340 15.13 0.97 3.52
N THR A 341 16.00 -0.03 3.52
CA THR A 341 16.39 -0.74 4.75
C THR A 341 17.20 0.15 5.69
N VAL A 342 18.03 1.01 5.13
CA VAL A 342 18.85 2.03 5.82
C VAL A 342 18.66 3.39 5.15
N ASP A 343 19.08 4.46 5.82
CA ASP A 343 19.02 5.82 5.28
C ASP A 343 19.72 5.90 3.92
N GLY A 344 19.00 6.35 2.88
CA GLY A 344 19.50 6.45 1.53
C GLY A 344 18.72 7.43 0.64
N PRO A 345 19.20 7.68 -0.59
CA PRO A 345 18.58 8.66 -1.48
C PRO A 345 17.15 8.26 -1.90
N SER A 346 16.26 9.26 -1.92
CA SER A 346 14.90 9.14 -2.46
C SER A 346 14.58 10.36 -3.31
N MET A 347 14.30 10.13 -4.60
CA MET A 347 14.21 11.18 -5.62
C MET A 347 12.97 12.07 -5.51
N LYS A 348 11.88 11.56 -4.90
CA LYS A 348 10.58 12.25 -4.84
C LYS A 348 10.07 12.48 -3.42
N ASP A 349 10.62 11.79 -2.44
CA ASP A 349 10.17 11.84 -1.04
C ASP A 349 11.36 11.62 -0.11
N TRP A 350 11.97 12.69 0.39
CA TRP A 350 13.13 12.62 1.28
C TRP A 350 12.86 11.79 2.53
N ARG A 351 11.64 11.86 3.09
CA ARG A 351 11.27 11.11 4.30
C ARG A 351 11.22 9.61 3.99
N GLY A 352 10.72 9.24 2.81
CA GLY A 352 10.71 7.86 2.32
C GLY A 352 12.09 7.22 2.11
N GLY A 353 13.17 8.01 2.09
CA GLY A 353 14.55 7.51 2.03
C GLY A 353 15.12 7.05 3.37
N ARG A 354 14.44 7.31 4.49
CA ARG A 354 14.90 6.91 5.83
C ARG A 354 14.67 5.42 6.08
N GLY A 355 15.48 4.82 6.96
CA GLY A 355 15.40 3.40 7.31
C GLY A 355 13.99 2.98 7.76
N ALA A 356 13.36 2.09 6.98
CA ALA A 356 11.93 1.77 7.08
C ALA A 356 11.56 1.06 8.39
N SER A 357 12.43 0.19 8.90
CA SER A 357 12.19 -0.57 10.13
C SER A 357 12.47 0.23 11.42
N GLN A 358 12.96 1.46 11.29
CA GLN A 358 13.44 2.28 12.42
C GLN A 358 12.59 3.52 12.67
N ASN A 359 11.68 3.87 11.75
CA ASN A 359 11.00 5.16 11.76
C ASN A 359 9.49 5.01 11.56
N ILE A 360 8.76 5.95 12.16
CA ILE A 360 7.42 6.34 11.70
C ILE A 360 7.63 7.45 10.68
N ILE A 361 7.26 7.22 9.43
CA ILE A 361 7.60 8.11 8.31
C ILE A 361 6.33 8.76 7.76
N PRO A 362 6.10 10.05 8.01
CA PRO A 362 4.97 10.74 7.40
C PRO A 362 5.17 10.86 5.88
N SER A 363 4.12 10.60 5.12
CA SER A 363 4.11 10.63 3.65
C SER A 363 2.79 11.22 3.14
N SER A 364 2.84 11.92 2.01
CA SER A 364 1.64 12.39 1.32
C SER A 364 0.96 11.25 0.58
N THR A 365 -0.38 11.22 0.55
CA THR A 365 -1.13 10.27 -0.27
C THR A 365 -2.27 10.95 -1.00
N GLY A 366 -2.50 10.54 -2.25
CA GLY A 366 -3.67 10.96 -3.03
C GLY A 366 -4.91 10.11 -2.77
N ALA A 367 -4.83 9.08 -1.92
CA ALA A 367 -5.87 8.05 -1.81
C ALA A 367 -7.24 8.59 -1.39
N ALA A 368 -7.29 9.50 -0.40
CA ALA A 368 -8.54 10.14 0.02
C ALA A 368 -9.10 11.09 -1.05
N LYS A 369 -8.25 11.82 -1.76
CA LYS A 369 -8.69 12.65 -2.89
C LYS A 369 -9.23 11.79 -4.04
N ALA A 370 -8.67 10.58 -4.23
CA ALA A 370 -9.13 9.64 -5.24
C ALA A 370 -10.51 9.04 -4.92
N VAL A 371 -10.96 9.06 -3.65
CA VAL A 371 -12.35 8.71 -3.31
C VAL A 371 -13.32 9.63 -4.05
N GLY A 372 -13.03 10.94 -4.12
CA GLY A 372 -13.83 11.90 -4.88
C GLY A 372 -13.87 11.65 -6.39
N LYS A 373 -13.00 10.81 -6.94
CA LYS A 373 -13.04 10.39 -8.36
C LYS A 373 -13.93 9.18 -8.59
N VAL A 374 -14.05 8.29 -7.60
CA VAL A 374 -14.89 7.08 -7.68
C VAL A 374 -16.29 7.30 -7.08
N LEU A 375 -16.41 8.28 -6.18
CA LEU A 375 -17.65 8.79 -5.58
C LEU A 375 -17.70 10.31 -5.79
N PRO A 376 -18.18 10.79 -6.95
CA PRO A 376 -18.15 12.21 -7.32
C PRO A 376 -18.79 13.15 -6.30
N GLU A 377 -19.80 12.69 -5.56
CA GLU A 377 -20.49 13.42 -4.48
C GLU A 377 -19.62 13.71 -3.25
N LEU A 378 -18.47 13.01 -3.16
CA LEU A 378 -17.41 13.23 -2.16
C LEU A 378 -16.22 14.03 -2.71
N ASN A 379 -16.28 14.49 -3.96
CA ASN A 379 -15.21 15.28 -4.54
C ASN A 379 -14.98 16.58 -3.77
N GLY A 380 -13.73 16.84 -3.39
CA GLY A 380 -13.34 17.98 -2.56
C GLY A 380 -13.66 17.85 -1.07
N LYS A 381 -14.40 16.83 -0.63
CA LYS A 381 -14.78 16.65 0.78
C LYS A 381 -13.78 15.81 1.59
N LEU A 382 -13.00 14.98 0.92
CA LEU A 382 -12.04 14.07 1.55
C LEU A 382 -10.61 14.35 1.12
N THR A 383 -9.72 14.46 2.10
CA THR A 383 -8.27 14.44 1.86
C THR A 383 -7.55 13.76 3.03
N GLY A 384 -6.24 13.60 2.94
CA GLY A 384 -5.52 12.85 3.96
C GLY A 384 -4.03 12.71 3.76
N MET A 385 -3.41 11.97 4.66
CA MET A 385 -1.98 11.69 4.69
C MET A 385 -1.72 10.24 5.14
N ALA A 386 -0.46 9.82 5.13
CA ALA A 386 -0.06 8.51 5.60
C ALA A 386 1.11 8.58 6.60
N PHE A 387 1.18 7.62 7.52
CA PHE A 387 2.38 7.30 8.27
C PHE A 387 2.82 5.89 7.88
N ARG A 388 4.03 5.75 7.32
CA ARG A 388 4.63 4.43 7.12
C ARG A 388 5.22 3.95 8.43
N VAL A 389 4.92 2.72 8.81
CA VAL A 389 5.37 2.13 10.06
C VAL A 389 6.12 0.80 9.85
N PRO A 390 6.93 0.35 10.83
CA PRO A 390 7.73 -0.88 10.76
C PRO A 390 6.94 -2.21 10.78
N THR A 391 5.84 -2.31 10.05
CA THR A 391 5.11 -3.57 9.82
C THR A 391 5.34 -4.05 8.39
N PRO A 392 5.49 -5.37 8.15
CA PRO A 392 5.79 -5.91 6.82
C PRO A 392 4.57 -5.93 5.88
N ASN A 393 3.36 -5.99 6.44
CA ASN A 393 2.11 -5.95 5.71
C ASN A 393 0.96 -5.55 6.67
N VAL A 394 -0.23 -5.39 6.10
CA VAL A 394 -1.45 -4.90 6.73
C VAL A 394 -1.34 -3.45 7.17
N SER A 395 -2.36 -2.70 6.81
CA SER A 395 -2.47 -1.27 7.05
C SER A 395 -3.84 -0.96 7.63
N VAL A 396 -4.00 0.25 8.16
CA VAL A 396 -5.26 0.72 8.72
C VAL A 396 -5.56 2.13 8.26
N VAL A 397 -6.83 2.39 7.97
CA VAL A 397 -7.40 3.71 7.71
C VAL A 397 -8.03 4.22 9.00
N ASP A 398 -7.70 5.46 9.33
CA ASP A 398 -8.40 6.30 10.30
C ASP A 398 -9.09 7.42 9.51
N LEU A 399 -10.41 7.38 9.45
CA LEU A 399 -11.23 8.43 8.85
C LEU A 399 -11.89 9.23 9.96
N THR A 400 -11.50 10.49 10.11
CA THR A 400 -12.22 11.45 10.96
C THR A 400 -13.13 12.29 10.07
N CYS A 401 -14.44 12.21 10.28
CA CYS A 401 -15.41 12.85 9.40
C CYS A 401 -16.53 13.53 10.19
N ARG A 402 -17.11 14.56 9.55
CA ARG A 402 -18.31 15.24 10.00
C ARG A 402 -19.50 14.82 9.15
N LEU A 403 -20.55 14.35 9.80
CA LEU A 403 -21.79 13.89 9.19
C LEU A 403 -22.77 15.05 8.98
N GLU A 404 -23.67 14.90 8.01
CA GLU A 404 -24.75 15.85 7.76
C GLU A 404 -25.99 15.54 8.63
N LYS A 405 -26.35 14.27 8.72
CA LYS A 405 -27.41 13.76 9.59
C LYS A 405 -26.83 13.29 10.92
N ASP A 406 -27.49 13.64 12.01
CA ASP A 406 -27.15 13.13 13.33
C ASP A 406 -27.29 11.61 13.40
N ALA A 407 -26.25 10.94 13.90
CA ALA A 407 -26.23 9.50 14.11
C ALA A 407 -25.45 9.17 15.39
N SER A 408 -25.94 8.20 16.17
CA SER A 408 -25.10 7.64 17.23
C SER A 408 -24.01 6.75 16.60
N TYR A 409 -22.93 6.49 17.34
CA TYR A 409 -21.90 5.57 16.87
C TYR A 409 -22.46 4.15 16.65
N GLU A 410 -23.45 3.74 17.45
CA GLU A 410 -24.17 2.47 17.26
C GLU A 410 -24.94 2.42 15.94
N ASP A 411 -25.57 3.53 15.52
CA ASP A 411 -26.27 3.61 14.23
C ASP A 411 -25.29 3.44 13.06
N VAL A 412 -24.12 4.08 13.14
CA VAL A 412 -23.07 3.96 12.12
C VAL A 412 -22.50 2.54 12.07
N LYS A 413 -22.26 1.91 13.22
CA LYS A 413 -21.86 0.50 13.28
C LYS A 413 -22.90 -0.42 12.65
N ALA A 414 -24.19 -0.19 12.93
CA ALA A 414 -25.28 -0.99 12.37
C ALA A 414 -25.37 -0.85 10.84
N ALA A 415 -25.24 0.37 10.30
CA ALA A 415 -25.22 0.60 8.86
C ALA A 415 -24.04 -0.11 8.18
N ILE A 416 -22.83 0.00 8.74
CA ILE A 416 -21.63 -0.66 8.22
C ILE A 416 -21.77 -2.18 8.28
N ARG A 417 -22.30 -2.72 9.40
CA ARG A 417 -22.55 -4.15 9.54
C ARG A 417 -23.53 -4.65 8.49
N TYR A 418 -24.66 -3.97 8.33
CA TYR A 418 -25.66 -4.29 7.30
C TYR A 418 -25.02 -4.31 5.91
N ALA A 419 -24.25 -3.27 5.56
CA ALA A 419 -23.57 -3.21 4.27
C ALA A 419 -22.56 -4.36 4.08
N SER A 420 -21.81 -4.71 5.12
CA SER A 420 -20.81 -5.79 5.10
C SER A 420 -21.43 -7.20 4.97
N GLU A 421 -22.63 -7.40 5.50
CA GLU A 421 -23.34 -8.68 5.47
C GLU A 421 -24.25 -8.82 4.24
N GLY A 422 -24.60 -7.69 3.60
CA GLY A 422 -25.43 -7.61 2.40
C GLY A 422 -24.65 -7.09 1.19
N PRO A 423 -24.85 -5.84 0.77
CA PRO A 423 -24.42 -5.32 -0.52
C PRO A 423 -22.91 -5.40 -0.81
N LEU A 424 -22.08 -5.21 0.22
CA LEU A 424 -20.63 -5.16 0.10
C LEU A 424 -19.95 -6.42 0.63
N LYS A 425 -20.69 -7.52 0.75
CA LYS A 425 -20.16 -8.79 1.26
C LYS A 425 -18.96 -9.26 0.45
N GLY A 426 -17.85 -9.53 1.15
CA GLY A 426 -16.57 -9.91 0.53
C GLY A 426 -15.68 -8.73 0.13
N ILE A 427 -16.21 -7.50 0.16
CA ILE A 427 -15.48 -6.25 -0.07
C ILE A 427 -15.28 -5.50 1.26
N LEU A 428 -16.38 -5.20 1.94
CA LEU A 428 -16.41 -4.58 3.26
C LEU A 428 -16.70 -5.66 4.31
N GLY A 429 -15.90 -5.69 5.37
CA GLY A 429 -16.09 -6.52 6.56
C GLY A 429 -16.43 -5.67 7.79
N TYR A 430 -16.95 -6.34 8.81
CA TYR A 430 -17.22 -5.79 10.12
C TYR A 430 -16.62 -6.72 11.19
N THR A 431 -16.02 -6.16 12.22
CA THR A 431 -15.59 -6.90 13.42
C THR A 431 -15.79 -6.06 14.68
N ASP A 432 -16.19 -6.72 15.76
CA ASP A 432 -16.28 -6.20 17.13
C ASP A 432 -15.38 -6.98 18.11
N GLU A 433 -14.42 -7.73 17.56
CA GLU A 433 -13.38 -8.45 18.30
C GLU A 433 -12.16 -7.55 18.55
N ASP A 434 -11.32 -7.93 19.53
CA ASP A 434 -10.12 -7.18 19.91
C ASP A 434 -8.92 -7.60 19.03
N VAL A 435 -8.94 -7.16 17.77
CA VAL A 435 -8.01 -7.53 16.70
C VAL A 435 -6.81 -6.59 16.57
N VAL A 436 -5.75 -7.07 15.92
CA VAL A 436 -4.56 -6.31 15.54
C VAL A 436 -4.13 -6.62 14.10
N SER A 437 -3.18 -5.85 13.56
CA SER A 437 -2.74 -5.95 12.16
C SER A 437 -2.47 -7.37 11.64
N ASN A 438 -1.78 -8.23 12.40
CA ASN A 438 -1.43 -9.57 11.92
C ASN A 438 -2.65 -10.49 11.71
N ASP A 439 -3.79 -10.21 12.36
CA ASP A 439 -5.00 -11.03 12.24
C ASP A 439 -5.63 -10.92 10.83
N PHE A 440 -5.23 -9.92 10.06
CA PHE A 440 -5.72 -9.66 8.70
C PHE A 440 -4.76 -10.09 7.59
N ILE A 441 -3.63 -10.72 7.91
CA ILE A 441 -2.71 -11.21 6.88
C ILE A 441 -3.43 -12.27 6.03
N GLY A 442 -3.51 -12.03 4.72
CA GLY A 442 -4.23 -12.90 3.79
C GLY A 442 -5.75 -12.72 3.80
N ASP A 443 -6.27 -11.69 4.47
CA ASP A 443 -7.69 -11.33 4.35
C ASP A 443 -7.97 -10.71 2.98
N SER A 444 -8.94 -11.29 2.26
CA SER A 444 -9.25 -10.91 0.88
C SER A 444 -10.16 -9.69 0.77
N ARG A 445 -10.72 -9.19 1.88
CA ARG A 445 -11.59 -8.02 1.90
C ARG A 445 -10.79 -6.74 1.63
N SER A 446 -11.43 -5.76 1.01
CA SER A 446 -10.82 -4.45 0.74
C SER A 446 -10.75 -3.57 1.98
N SER A 447 -11.74 -3.70 2.86
CA SER A 447 -11.90 -2.90 4.07
C SER A 447 -12.54 -3.76 5.15
N ILE A 448 -12.03 -3.74 6.38
CA ILE A 448 -12.64 -4.41 7.52
C ILE A 448 -12.83 -3.37 8.62
N PHE A 449 -14.06 -2.95 8.86
CA PHE A 449 -14.37 -1.92 9.85
C PHE A 449 -14.22 -2.50 11.27
N ASP A 450 -13.50 -1.77 12.11
CA ASP A 450 -13.22 -2.12 13.50
C ASP A 450 -14.14 -1.30 14.42
N ALA A 451 -15.18 -1.97 14.92
CA ALA A 451 -16.24 -1.37 15.71
C ALA A 451 -15.74 -0.82 17.05
N LYS A 452 -14.71 -1.43 17.64
CA LYS A 452 -14.19 -1.05 18.97
C LYS A 452 -13.09 -0.01 18.90
N ALA A 453 -12.37 0.08 17.78
CA ALA A 453 -11.28 1.04 17.62
C ALA A 453 -11.73 2.45 17.22
N GLY A 454 -12.90 2.59 16.58
CA GLY A 454 -13.50 3.90 16.28
C GLY A 454 -14.12 4.57 17.51
N ILE A 455 -14.42 5.86 17.39
CA ILE A 455 -15.00 6.66 18.48
C ILE A 455 -15.84 7.82 17.93
N GLY A 456 -17.04 8.01 18.49
CA GLY A 456 -17.87 9.20 18.25
C GLY A 456 -17.62 10.27 19.30
N LEU A 457 -17.28 11.49 18.88
CA LEU A 457 -17.18 12.64 19.78
C LEU A 457 -18.55 13.30 20.01
N SER A 458 -19.37 13.33 18.97
CA SER A 458 -20.76 13.83 18.99
C SER A 458 -21.61 13.08 17.97
N SER A 459 -22.91 13.39 17.88
CA SER A 459 -23.82 12.80 16.88
C SER A 459 -23.42 13.10 15.43
N GLN A 460 -22.57 14.10 15.19
CA GLN A 460 -22.15 14.50 13.86
C GLN A 460 -20.64 14.40 13.63
N PHE A 461 -19.83 14.03 14.62
CA PHE A 461 -18.37 14.04 14.46
C PHE A 461 -17.75 12.78 15.06
N MET A 462 -17.11 11.98 14.20
CA MET A 462 -16.62 10.66 14.57
C MET A 462 -15.36 10.26 13.83
N LYS A 463 -14.65 9.32 14.44
CA LYS A 463 -13.49 8.62 13.92
C LYS A 463 -13.86 7.17 13.65
N LEU A 464 -13.65 6.74 12.41
CA LEU A 464 -13.91 5.38 11.93
C LEU A 464 -12.58 4.71 11.59
N VAL A 465 -12.41 3.46 12.02
CA VAL A 465 -11.18 2.70 11.82
C VAL A 465 -11.47 1.51 10.92
N SER A 466 -10.65 1.29 9.91
CA SER A 466 -10.78 0.12 9.05
C SER A 466 -9.44 -0.46 8.60
N TRP A 467 -9.28 -1.77 8.82
CA TRP A 467 -8.12 -2.56 8.43
C TRP A 467 -8.18 -2.97 6.98
N TYR A 468 -7.01 -3.21 6.39
CA TYR A 468 -6.88 -3.80 5.06
C TYR A 468 -5.51 -4.47 4.90
N ASP A 469 -5.51 -5.69 4.37
CA ASP A 469 -4.30 -6.26 3.81
C ASP A 469 -4.00 -5.53 2.49
N ASN A 470 -3.05 -4.59 2.56
CA ASN A 470 -2.68 -3.72 1.45
C ASN A 470 -2.08 -4.46 0.24
N GLU A 471 -1.80 -5.75 0.37
CA GLU A 471 -1.31 -6.59 -0.71
C GLU A 471 -2.37 -7.60 -1.15
N TRP A 472 -2.90 -8.40 -0.23
CA TRP A 472 -3.78 -9.51 -0.54
C TRP A 472 -5.18 -9.05 -0.94
N GLY A 473 -5.81 -8.19 -0.12
CA GLY A 473 -7.13 -7.62 -0.44
C GLY A 473 -7.10 -6.86 -1.77
N TYR A 474 -6.07 -6.04 -1.97
CA TYR A 474 -5.88 -5.30 -3.22
C TYR A 474 -5.66 -6.22 -4.44
N SER A 475 -4.87 -7.28 -4.30
CA SER A 475 -4.61 -8.23 -5.39
C SER A 475 -5.87 -9.02 -5.79
N ASN A 476 -6.76 -9.32 -4.83
CA ASN A 476 -8.08 -9.88 -5.13
C ASN A 476 -8.92 -8.89 -5.95
N ARG A 477 -8.93 -7.59 -5.57
CA ARG A 477 -9.67 -6.55 -6.31
C ARG A 477 -9.21 -6.36 -7.75
N VAL A 478 -7.92 -6.54 -8.04
CA VAL A 478 -7.42 -6.51 -9.42
C VAL A 478 -8.08 -7.61 -10.27
N LEU A 479 -8.19 -8.82 -9.72
CA LEU A 479 -8.82 -9.95 -10.41
C LEU A 479 -10.35 -9.79 -10.52
N ASP A 480 -11.00 -9.30 -9.46
CA ASP A 480 -12.44 -9.04 -9.46
C ASP A 480 -12.81 -7.95 -10.49
N LEU A 481 -11.97 -6.92 -10.63
CA LEU A 481 -12.15 -5.89 -11.66
C LEU A 481 -11.99 -6.47 -13.07
N ILE A 482 -10.98 -7.33 -13.30
CA ILE A 482 -10.81 -8.01 -14.59
C ILE A 482 -12.04 -8.86 -14.93
N GLU A 483 -12.54 -9.64 -13.96
CA GLU A 483 -13.74 -10.46 -14.12
C GLU A 483 -14.95 -9.58 -14.49
N HIS A 484 -15.18 -8.49 -13.76
CA HIS A 484 -16.23 -7.53 -14.07
C HIS A 484 -16.10 -6.95 -15.48
N MET A 485 -14.89 -6.54 -15.88
CA MET A 485 -14.65 -6.02 -17.23
C MET A 485 -14.93 -7.07 -18.30
N ALA A 486 -14.53 -8.32 -18.09
CA ALA A 486 -14.80 -9.43 -19.00
C ALA A 486 -16.29 -9.70 -19.16
N LEU A 487 -17.03 -9.69 -18.06
CA LEU A 487 -18.49 -9.83 -18.04
C LEU A 487 -19.20 -8.74 -18.83
N VAL A 488 -18.82 -7.48 -18.63
CA VAL A 488 -19.40 -6.35 -19.36
C VAL A 488 -19.04 -6.41 -20.85
N CYS A 489 -17.83 -6.85 -21.20
CA CYS A 489 -17.42 -7.02 -22.59
C CYS A 489 -18.10 -8.20 -23.29
N ALA A 490 -18.50 -9.26 -22.57
CA ALA A 490 -19.17 -10.43 -23.14
C ALA A 490 -20.67 -10.20 -23.40
N ARG A 491 -21.28 -9.20 -22.75
CA ARG A 491 -22.71 -8.86 -22.90
C ARG A 491 -23.00 -7.87 -24.03
N ASN A 492 -21.97 -7.19 -24.54
CA ASN A 492 -22.03 -6.25 -25.66
C ASN A 492 -21.43 -6.91 -26.89
#